data_AF-A0A661WP42-F1
#
_entry.id   AF-A0A661WP42-F1
#
_cell.length_a   1.000
_cell.length_b   1.000
_cell.length_c   1.000
_cell.angle_alpha   90.00
_cell.angle_beta   90.00
_cell.angle_gamma   90.00
#
_symmetry.space_group_name_H-M   'P 1'
#
loop_
_entity.id
_entity.type
_entity.pdbx_description
1 polymer ?
#
loop_
_entity_poly.entity_id
_entity_poly.type
_entity_poly.pdbx_seq_one_letter_code
_entity_poly.pdbx_strand_id
1 'polypeptide(L)'
;MIKKFLLKFFSAYRQLKLTGKITVVIAAALLISSAYAKKFKGPAGTIRLESKIFGRTEFVPLLDLANSLNFSVKWFYEPAKIELKNKTVSIDFMTGSKLVQINKSDIRKMNSSIVFIKGEPYVSSMFLTTILKPYYKTISSHINRSYRSKGIIVIDPGHGGHDTGAIGYRGIMEKKLVLDIARRVRTILIRNGIKVR
;
A
#
# COMPACT_ATOMS: atom_id res chain seq x y z
N MET A 1 -8.53 0.22 -19.25
CA MET A 1 -8.76 -0.78 -18.17
C MET A 1 -9.40 -0.17 -16.91
N ILE A 2 -8.98 1.03 -16.48
CA ILE A 2 -9.47 1.73 -15.27
C ILE A 2 -10.94 2.18 -15.35
N LYS A 3 -11.43 2.63 -16.52
CA LYS A 3 -12.83 3.06 -16.69
C LYS A 3 -13.85 1.91 -16.51
N LYS A 4 -13.53 0.70 -17.00
CA LYS A 4 -14.38 -0.50 -16.81
C LYS A 4 -14.40 -0.96 -15.34
N PHE A 5 -13.31 -0.75 -14.60
CA PHE A 5 -13.23 -1.04 -13.16
C PHE A 5 -14.10 -0.07 -12.36
N LEU A 6 -14.02 1.23 -12.63
CA LEU A 6 -14.84 2.25 -11.98
C LEU A 6 -16.33 2.04 -12.24
N LEU A 7 -16.73 1.74 -13.49
CA LEU A 7 -18.14 1.47 -13.83
C LEU A 7 -18.70 0.23 -13.12
N LYS A 8 -17.93 -0.87 -13.04
CA LYS A 8 -18.33 -2.06 -12.27
C LYS A 8 -18.36 -1.78 -10.76
N PHE A 9 -17.44 -0.97 -10.25
CA PHE A 9 -17.40 -0.56 -8.85
C PHE A 9 -18.58 0.34 -8.47
N PHE A 10 -18.95 1.31 -9.31
CA PHE A 10 -20.12 2.16 -9.11
C PHE A 10 -21.43 1.36 -9.21
N SER A 11 -21.51 0.39 -10.12
CA SER A 11 -22.65 -0.53 -10.22
C SER A 11 -22.78 -1.40 -8.96
N ALA A 12 -21.66 -1.95 -8.47
CA ALA A 12 -21.61 -2.72 -7.23
C ALA A 12 -21.96 -1.86 -6.01
N TYR A 13 -21.41 -0.65 -5.92
CA TYR A 13 -21.71 0.34 -4.88
C TYR A 13 -23.20 0.72 -4.85
N ARG A 14 -23.83 0.84 -6.03
CA ARG A 14 -25.26 1.14 -6.17
C ARG A 14 -26.15 -0.03 -5.76
N GLN A 15 -25.76 -1.28 -6.07
CA GLN A 15 -26.51 -2.47 -5.65
C GLN A 15 -26.35 -2.77 -4.14
N LEU A 16 -25.18 -2.51 -3.54
CA LEU A 16 -24.94 -2.66 -2.10
C LEU A 16 -25.74 -1.66 -1.25
N LYS A 17 -26.06 -0.49 -1.80
CA LYS A 17 -26.90 0.53 -1.14
C LYS A 17 -28.37 0.10 -1.04
N LEU A 18 -28.83 -0.76 -1.96
CA LEU A 18 -30.23 -1.18 -2.07
C LEU A 18 -30.60 -2.34 -1.14
N THR A 19 -29.62 -3.13 -0.67
CA THR A 19 -29.89 -4.33 0.14
C THR A 19 -29.82 -4.10 1.65
N GLY A 20 -29.57 -2.88 2.12
CA GLY A 20 -29.60 -2.51 3.55
C GLY A 20 -28.59 -3.22 4.45
N LYS A 21 -27.69 -4.05 3.90
CA LYS A 21 -26.76 -4.92 4.65
C LYS A 21 -25.39 -4.30 4.94
N ILE A 22 -25.17 -3.06 4.53
CA ILE A 22 -23.96 -2.32 4.90
C ILE A 22 -24.41 -1.05 5.61
N THR A 23 -24.15 -0.98 6.92
CA THR A 23 -24.09 0.30 7.64
C THR A 23 -22.96 1.10 7.01
N VAL A 24 -23.25 1.83 5.94
CA VAL A 24 -22.38 2.86 5.42
C VAL A 24 -22.41 3.94 6.47
N VAL A 25 -21.45 3.93 7.40
CA VAL A 25 -21.12 5.12 8.15
C VAL A 25 -20.55 6.09 7.10
N ILE A 26 -21.45 6.83 6.47
CA ILE A 26 -21.11 8.08 5.81
C ILE A 26 -20.57 8.92 6.95
N ALA A 27 -19.24 8.93 7.11
CA ALA A 27 -18.59 9.84 8.04
C ALA A 27 -18.79 11.25 7.49
N ALA A 28 -19.98 11.80 7.70
CA ALA A 28 -20.31 13.21 7.59
C ALA A 28 -19.77 13.96 8.82
N ALA A 29 -18.57 13.59 9.28
CA ALA A 29 -17.89 14.27 10.37
C ALA A 29 -16.88 15.23 9.72
N LEU A 30 -17.24 16.51 9.74
CA LEU A 30 -16.42 17.71 9.49
C LEU A 30 -14.93 17.40 9.28
N LEU A 31 -14.53 17.48 8.01
CA LEU A 31 -13.18 17.25 7.53
C LEU A 31 -12.24 18.35 8.04
N ILE A 32 -11.48 18.08 9.10
CA ILE A 32 -10.13 18.66 9.22
C ILE A 32 -9.23 17.75 8.38
N SER A 33 -9.38 17.83 7.06
CA SER A 33 -8.74 16.95 6.07
C SER A 33 -7.43 17.54 5.57
N SER A 34 -6.45 17.75 6.46
CA SER A 34 -5.07 17.78 5.98
C SER A 34 -4.57 16.34 5.94
N ALA A 35 -4.47 15.75 4.75
CA ALA A 35 -3.66 14.55 4.59
C ALA A 35 -2.19 14.94 4.80
N TYR A 36 -1.47 14.20 5.62
CA TYR A 36 -0.05 14.44 5.86
C TYR A 36 0.72 13.12 5.93
N ALA A 37 1.93 13.11 5.35
CA ALA A 37 2.80 11.94 5.41
C ALA A 37 3.38 11.77 6.82
N LYS A 38 3.09 10.64 7.46
CA LYS A 38 3.56 10.31 8.81
C LYS A 38 4.39 9.02 8.81
N LYS A 39 5.33 8.96 9.75
CA LYS A 39 6.18 7.78 9.99
C LYS A 39 5.52 6.86 11.01
N PHE A 40 5.37 5.59 10.65
CA PHE A 40 4.84 4.53 11.50
C PHE A 40 5.90 3.44 11.70
N LYS A 41 5.97 2.85 12.89
CA LYS A 41 6.79 1.66 13.11
C LYS A 41 6.12 0.45 12.45
N GLY A 42 6.87 -0.32 11.68
CA GLY A 42 6.40 -1.51 10.99
C GLY A 42 7.41 -2.67 11.03
N PRO A 43 7.05 -3.82 10.44
CA PRO A 43 7.83 -5.07 10.51
C PRO A 43 9.19 -5.02 9.80
N ALA A 44 9.31 -4.24 8.72
CA ALA A 44 10.56 -4.07 7.97
C ALA A 44 11.22 -2.71 8.22
N GLY A 45 10.88 -2.05 9.33
CA GLY A 45 11.37 -0.71 9.69
C GLY A 45 10.27 0.34 9.69
N THR A 46 10.64 1.60 9.41
CA THR A 46 9.69 2.72 9.42
C THR A 46 8.95 2.80 8.10
N ILE A 47 7.61 2.79 8.17
CA ILE A 47 6.72 2.96 7.03
C ILE A 47 6.27 4.41 6.97
N ARG A 48 6.29 5.02 5.80
CA ARG A 48 5.68 6.35 5.58
C ARG A 48 4.33 6.16 4.90
N LEU A 49 3.27 6.64 5.53
CA LEU A 49 1.91 6.60 4.97
C LEU A 49 1.29 7.98 5.10
N GLU A 50 0.47 8.37 4.12
CA GLU A 50 -0.40 9.52 4.27
C GLU A 50 -1.53 9.14 5.23
N SER A 51 -1.66 9.86 6.34
CA SER A 51 -2.77 9.67 7.26
C SER A 51 -3.78 10.78 7.16
N LYS A 52 -5.02 10.44 7.52
CA LYS A 52 -6.15 11.36 7.61
C LYS A 52 -6.84 11.16 8.95
N ILE A 53 -7.20 12.25 9.63
CA ILE A 53 -7.94 12.19 10.89
C ILE A 53 -9.43 12.31 10.60
N PHE A 54 -10.21 11.38 11.16
CA PHE A 54 -11.67 11.44 11.15
C PHE A 54 -12.19 11.28 12.57
N GLY A 55 -12.87 12.31 13.07
CA GLY A 55 -13.25 12.41 14.48
C GLY A 55 -12.01 12.39 15.37
N ARG A 56 -11.84 11.32 16.16
CA ARG A 56 -10.70 11.11 17.06
C ARG A 56 -9.74 9.99 16.61
N THR A 57 -9.94 9.44 15.42
CA THR A 57 -9.18 8.29 14.92
C THR A 57 -8.35 8.69 13.71
N GLU A 58 -7.07 8.31 13.72
CA GLU A 58 -6.16 8.45 12.59
C GLU A 58 -6.31 7.23 11.67
N PHE A 59 -6.50 7.48 10.38
CA PHE A 59 -6.70 6.46 9.36
C PHE A 59 -5.60 6.55 8.31
N VAL A 60 -5.23 5.40 7.75
CA VAL A 60 -4.30 5.28 6.61
C VAL A 60 -4.97 4.49 5.48
N PRO A 61 -4.64 4.79 4.21
CA PRO A 61 -5.12 4.00 3.07
C PRO A 61 -4.69 2.54 3.23
N LEU A 62 -5.66 1.61 3.18
CA LEU A 62 -5.39 0.19 3.37
C LEU A 62 -4.50 -0.36 2.25
N LEU A 63 -4.64 0.16 1.02
CA LEU A 63 -3.84 -0.25 -0.13
C LEU A 63 -2.36 0.14 0.06
N ASP A 64 -2.08 1.36 0.47
CA ASP A 64 -0.70 1.82 0.70
C ASP A 64 -0.05 1.05 1.85
N LEU A 65 -0.81 0.81 2.92
CA LEU A 65 -0.39 -0.05 4.00
C LEU A 65 -0.07 -1.47 3.50
N ALA A 66 -0.97 -2.09 2.75
CA ALA A 66 -0.77 -3.44 2.21
C ALA A 66 0.47 -3.53 1.32
N ASN A 67 0.65 -2.57 0.42
CA ASN A 67 1.79 -2.49 -0.48
C ASN A 67 3.11 -2.34 0.30
N SER A 68 3.14 -1.47 1.31
CA SER A 68 4.31 -1.27 2.16
C SER A 68 4.74 -2.52 2.94
N LEU A 69 3.81 -3.46 3.11
CA LEU A 69 3.98 -4.71 3.83
C LEU A 69 4.02 -5.95 2.90
N ASN A 70 4.09 -5.74 1.59
CA ASN A 70 4.10 -6.77 0.55
C ASN A 70 2.89 -7.72 0.60
N PHE A 71 1.72 -7.21 0.96
CA PHE A 71 0.44 -7.92 0.85
C PHE A 71 -0.22 -7.65 -0.51
N SER A 72 -0.82 -8.69 -1.09
CA SER A 72 -1.82 -8.54 -2.14
C SER A 72 -3.17 -8.21 -1.53
N VAL A 73 -3.96 -7.39 -2.22
CA VAL A 73 -5.32 -7.01 -1.80
C VAL A 73 -6.33 -7.68 -2.73
N LYS A 74 -7.30 -8.39 -2.17
CA LYS A 74 -8.45 -8.94 -2.89
C LYS A 74 -9.76 -8.45 -2.29
N TRP A 75 -10.73 -8.29 -3.16
CA TRP A 75 -12.03 -7.74 -2.84
C TRP A 75 -13.10 -8.77 -3.18
N PHE A 76 -13.97 -9.06 -2.21
CA PHE A 76 -15.09 -9.96 -2.38
C PHE A 76 -16.39 -9.20 -2.10
N TYR A 77 -17.23 -9.10 -3.13
CA TYR A 77 -18.52 -8.41 -3.04
C TYR A 77 -19.49 -9.15 -2.10
N GLU A 78 -19.54 -10.47 -2.24
CA GLU A 78 -20.19 -11.41 -1.33
C GLU A 78 -19.08 -12.35 -0.85
N PRO A 79 -18.70 -12.34 0.44
CA PRO A 79 -19.42 -11.86 1.62
C PRO A 79 -19.02 -10.44 2.11
N ALA A 80 -18.81 -9.46 1.22
CA ALA A 80 -18.38 -8.11 1.57
C ALA A 80 -17.08 -8.09 2.40
N LYS A 81 -16.04 -8.72 1.85
CA LYS A 81 -14.75 -9.00 2.51
C LYS A 81 -13.59 -8.37 1.75
N ILE A 82 -12.62 -7.81 2.47
CA ILE A 82 -11.31 -7.42 1.94
C ILE A 82 -10.27 -8.40 2.49
N GLU A 83 -9.55 -9.08 1.62
CA GLU A 83 -8.47 -10.00 1.98
C GLU A 83 -7.12 -9.35 1.68
N LEU A 84 -6.28 -9.21 2.70
CA LEU A 84 -4.85 -8.94 2.54
C LEU A 84 -4.10 -10.25 2.67
N LYS A 85 -3.34 -10.64 1.65
CA LYS A 85 -2.61 -11.90 1.67
C LYS A 85 -1.19 -11.77 1.15
N ASN A 86 -0.25 -12.29 1.92
CA ASN A 86 1.10 -12.60 1.45
C ASN A 86 1.37 -14.10 1.66
N LYS A 87 2.61 -14.58 1.42
CA LYS A 87 2.91 -16.02 1.57
C LYS A 87 2.84 -16.54 3.01
N THR A 88 2.77 -15.65 3.99
CA THR A 88 2.92 -15.98 5.42
C THR A 88 1.72 -15.59 6.28
N VAL A 89 0.99 -14.54 5.90
CA VAL A 89 -0.12 -13.98 6.67
C VAL A 89 -1.28 -13.70 5.71
N SER A 90 -2.48 -14.11 6.10
CA SER A 90 -3.76 -13.71 5.49
C SER A 90 -4.57 -12.93 6.50
N ILE A 91 -5.19 -11.83 6.09
CA ILE A 91 -5.97 -10.94 6.94
C ILE A 91 -7.26 -10.61 6.23
N ASP A 92 -8.36 -10.99 6.84
CA ASP A 92 -9.69 -10.90 6.27
C ASP A 92 -10.47 -9.86 7.07
N PHE A 93 -10.78 -8.75 6.42
CA PHE A 93 -11.62 -7.68 6.96
C PHE A 93 -13.04 -7.89 6.46
N MET A 94 -13.99 -8.05 7.39
CA MET A 94 -15.42 -7.97 7.07
C MET A 94 -15.83 -6.49 7.05
N THR A 95 -16.28 -5.99 5.90
CA THR A 95 -16.69 -4.59 5.77
C THR A 95 -17.84 -4.28 6.72
N GLY A 96 -17.82 -3.10 7.36
CA GLY A 96 -18.78 -2.73 8.40
C GLY A 96 -18.53 -3.37 9.79
N SER A 97 -17.68 -4.39 9.89
CA SER A 97 -17.32 -5.02 11.17
C SER A 97 -16.04 -4.43 11.77
N LYS A 98 -15.95 -4.45 13.10
CA LYS A 98 -14.69 -4.22 13.83
C LYS A 98 -13.87 -5.50 14.00
N LEU A 99 -14.38 -6.64 13.55
CA LEU A 99 -13.66 -7.90 13.60
C LEU A 99 -12.75 -8.05 12.38
N VAL A 100 -11.56 -8.56 12.63
CA VAL A 100 -10.58 -8.94 11.61
C VAL A 100 -10.13 -10.36 11.90
N GLN A 101 -10.04 -11.18 10.87
CA GLN A 101 -9.65 -12.57 10.98
C GLN A 101 -8.26 -12.75 10.36
N ILE A 102 -7.35 -13.39 11.07
CA ILE A 102 -5.95 -13.56 10.68
C ILE A 102 -5.67 -15.05 10.55
N ASN A 103 -5.05 -15.45 9.45
CA ASN A 103 -4.75 -16.84 9.11
C ASN A 103 -5.97 -17.78 9.21
N LYS A 104 -7.17 -17.25 8.94
CA LYS A 104 -8.46 -17.96 9.00
C LYS A 104 -8.89 -18.46 10.39
N SER A 105 -8.13 -18.26 11.47
CA SER A 105 -8.49 -18.76 12.80
C SER A 105 -8.41 -17.73 13.92
N ASP A 106 -7.48 -16.77 13.83
CA ASP A 106 -7.29 -15.76 14.87
C ASP A 106 -8.22 -14.56 14.61
N ILE A 107 -9.32 -14.47 15.36
CA ILE A 107 -10.29 -13.38 15.25
C ILE A 107 -9.95 -12.32 16.29
N ARG A 108 -9.70 -11.08 15.84
CA ARG A 108 -9.36 -9.95 16.70
C ARG A 108 -10.33 -8.78 16.50
N LYS A 109 -10.51 -8.00 17.56
CA LYS A 109 -11.32 -6.77 17.54
C LYS A 109 -10.43 -5.55 17.32
N MET A 110 -10.71 -4.82 16.26
CA MET A 110 -10.12 -3.52 15.96
C MET A 110 -10.82 -2.40 16.72
N ASN A 111 -10.12 -1.27 16.89
CA ASN A 111 -10.69 -0.07 17.51
C ASN A 111 -11.77 0.58 16.60
N SER A 112 -11.59 0.49 15.29
CA SER A 112 -12.55 0.95 14.27
C SER A 112 -12.77 -0.11 13.19
N SER A 113 -13.91 -0.06 12.52
CA SER A 113 -14.12 -0.79 11.26
C SER A 113 -13.30 -0.17 10.13
N ILE A 114 -13.21 -0.87 9.01
CA ILE A 114 -12.75 -0.26 7.76
C ILE A 114 -13.75 0.82 7.34
N VAL A 115 -13.23 2.01 7.02
CA VAL A 115 -14.01 3.15 6.52
C VAL A 115 -13.71 3.32 5.05
N PHE A 116 -14.71 3.68 4.26
CA PHE A 116 -14.53 3.98 2.84
C PHE A 116 -14.64 5.48 2.59
N ILE A 117 -13.62 6.06 1.98
CA ILE A 117 -13.57 7.49 1.63
C ILE A 117 -13.36 7.58 0.14
N LYS A 118 -14.32 8.19 -0.58
CA LYS A 118 -14.32 8.26 -2.05
C LYS A 118 -14.12 6.88 -2.72
N GLY A 119 -14.63 5.81 -2.10
CA GLY A 119 -14.51 4.44 -2.60
C GLY A 119 -13.20 3.72 -2.22
N GLU A 120 -12.26 4.41 -1.57
CA GLU A 120 -11.01 3.81 -1.10
C GLU A 120 -11.15 3.31 0.35
N PRO A 121 -10.58 2.14 0.69
CA PRO A 121 -10.58 1.61 2.04
C PRO A 121 -9.54 2.28 2.92
N TYR A 122 -9.91 2.58 4.16
CA TYR A 122 -9.03 3.10 5.18
C TYR A 122 -9.13 2.25 6.44
N VAL A 123 -7.98 2.05 7.07
CA VAL A 123 -7.86 1.36 8.36
C VAL A 123 -7.27 2.30 9.38
N SER A 124 -7.70 2.18 10.63
CA SER A 124 -7.11 2.91 11.74
C SER A 124 -5.61 2.63 11.82
N SER A 125 -4.79 3.67 12.01
CA SER A 125 -3.33 3.54 12.13
C SER A 125 -2.92 2.63 13.30
N MET A 126 -3.78 2.52 14.33
CA MET A 126 -3.56 1.60 15.45
C MET A 126 -3.50 0.14 15.01
N PHE A 127 -4.13 -0.23 13.89
CA PHE A 127 -4.08 -1.59 13.34
C PHE A 127 -2.65 -2.12 13.18
N LEU A 128 -1.72 -1.25 12.77
CA LEU A 128 -0.29 -1.57 12.72
C LEU A 128 0.22 -2.08 14.05
N THR A 129 -0.10 -1.39 15.14
CA THR A 129 0.50 -1.64 16.46
C THR A 129 -0.31 -2.60 17.34
N THR A 130 -1.62 -2.68 17.16
CA THR A 130 -2.51 -3.50 18.00
C THR A 130 -2.79 -4.86 17.38
N ILE A 131 -2.94 -4.92 16.06
CA ILE A 131 -3.29 -6.16 15.36
C ILE A 131 -2.07 -6.80 14.70
N LEU A 132 -1.25 -6.01 13.98
CA LEU A 132 -0.15 -6.58 13.21
C LEU A 132 1.12 -6.85 14.03
N LYS A 133 1.32 -6.16 15.16
CA LYS A 133 2.56 -6.26 15.96
C LYS A 133 2.98 -7.71 16.29
N PRO A 134 2.08 -8.64 16.68
CA PRO A 134 2.42 -10.05 16.90
C PRO A 134 2.98 -10.76 15.65
N TYR A 135 2.60 -10.32 14.46
CA TYR A 135 3.02 -10.91 13.18
C TYR A 135 4.23 -10.22 12.57
N TYR A 136 4.81 -9.21 13.23
CA TYR A 136 5.88 -8.43 12.63
C TYR A 136 7.10 -9.28 12.25
N LYS A 137 7.49 -10.23 13.10
CA LYS A 137 8.63 -11.13 12.82
C LYS A 137 8.40 -11.94 11.55
N THR A 138 7.21 -12.50 11.40
CA THR A 138 6.80 -13.31 10.25
C THR A 138 6.71 -12.48 8.97
N ILE A 139 6.12 -11.28 9.05
CA ILE A 139 6.02 -10.36 7.91
C ILE A 139 7.41 -9.87 7.50
N SER A 140 8.26 -9.50 8.47
CA SER A 140 9.63 -9.03 8.22
C SER A 140 10.49 -10.08 7.54
N SER A 141 10.44 -11.33 8.01
CA SER A 141 11.19 -12.43 7.39
C SER A 141 10.72 -12.69 5.95
N HIS A 142 9.41 -12.60 5.69
CA HIS A 142 8.85 -12.70 4.35
C HIS A 142 9.32 -11.57 3.43
N ILE A 143 9.24 -10.32 3.91
CA ILE A 143 9.67 -9.14 3.18
C ILE A 143 11.17 -9.24 2.84
N ASN A 144 12.01 -9.55 3.84
CA ASN A 144 13.46 -9.70 3.65
C ASN A 144 13.78 -10.84 2.67
N ARG A 145 13.07 -11.97 2.75
CA ARG A 145 13.22 -13.08 1.80
C ARG A 145 12.77 -12.67 0.40
N SER A 146 11.67 -11.93 0.28
CA SER A 146 11.19 -11.43 -1.00
C SER A 146 12.17 -10.46 -1.64
N TYR A 147 12.79 -9.55 -0.87
CA TYR A 147 13.83 -8.67 -1.39
C TYR A 147 15.09 -9.44 -1.80
N ARG A 148 15.51 -10.44 -1.01
CA ARG A 148 16.64 -11.32 -1.38
C ARG A 148 16.35 -12.17 -2.61
N SER A 149 15.10 -12.58 -2.82
CA SER A 149 14.70 -13.42 -3.95
C SER A 149 14.34 -12.64 -5.22
N LYS A 150 14.25 -11.30 -5.16
CA LYS A 150 13.91 -10.45 -6.32
C LYS A 150 15.05 -10.28 -7.33
N GLY A 151 16.11 -11.09 -7.22
CA GLY A 151 17.24 -11.05 -8.14
C GLY A 151 18.08 -9.79 -7.97
N ILE A 152 18.91 -9.51 -8.97
CA ILE A 152 19.71 -8.29 -9.05
C ILE A 152 19.00 -7.37 -10.04
N ILE A 153 18.72 -6.12 -9.64
CA ILE A 153 18.25 -5.11 -10.58
C ILE A 153 19.46 -4.64 -11.39
N VAL A 154 19.40 -4.75 -12.71
CA VAL A 154 20.41 -4.18 -13.61
C VAL A 154 19.92 -2.81 -14.05
N ILE A 155 20.75 -1.78 -13.86
CA ILE A 155 20.49 -0.45 -14.40
C ILE A 155 21.37 -0.27 -15.63
N ASP A 156 20.73 -0.08 -16.79
CA ASP A 156 21.44 0.15 -18.04
C ASP A 156 21.34 1.64 -18.44
N PRO A 157 22.34 2.47 -18.13
CA PRO A 157 22.42 3.82 -18.67
C PRO A 157 22.75 3.72 -20.16
N GLY A 158 21.79 4.05 -21.03
CA GLY A 158 21.99 4.02 -22.47
C GLY A 158 23.17 4.90 -22.94
N HIS A 159 23.71 4.56 -24.11
CA HIS A 159 24.89 5.18 -24.72
C HIS A 159 26.19 5.02 -23.89
N GLY A 160 27.31 5.49 -24.44
CA GLY A 160 28.60 5.37 -23.77
C GLY A 160 29.78 5.59 -24.70
N GLY A 161 30.93 5.93 -24.12
CA GLY A 161 32.15 6.18 -24.90
C GLY A 161 31.95 7.25 -25.97
N HIS A 162 32.12 6.86 -27.24
CA HIS A 162 32.00 7.75 -28.40
C HIS A 162 30.55 8.09 -28.74
N ASP A 163 29.59 7.21 -28.42
CA ASP A 163 28.18 7.48 -28.62
C ASP A 163 27.67 8.43 -27.54
N THR A 164 27.32 9.65 -27.94
CA THR A 164 26.81 10.69 -27.03
C THR A 164 25.32 10.55 -26.75
N GLY A 165 24.60 9.77 -27.56
CA GLY A 165 23.16 9.87 -27.71
C GLY A 165 22.75 11.26 -28.21
N ALA A 166 21.50 11.64 -27.92
CA ALA A 166 20.98 12.95 -28.29
C ALA A 166 21.72 14.10 -27.58
N ILE A 167 21.85 15.23 -28.29
CA ILE A 167 22.39 16.48 -27.74
C ILE A 167 21.25 17.48 -27.64
N GLY A 168 20.90 17.85 -26.41
CA GLY A 168 19.85 18.84 -26.16
C GLY A 168 20.26 20.25 -26.57
N TYR A 169 19.29 21.15 -26.65
CA TYR A 169 19.45 22.57 -27.02
C TYR A 169 20.60 23.32 -26.31
N ARG A 170 20.94 22.93 -25.08
CA ARG A 170 22.03 23.53 -24.28
C ARG A 170 23.34 22.72 -24.30
N GLY A 171 23.52 21.80 -25.25
CA GLY A 171 24.71 20.94 -25.34
C GLY A 171 24.74 19.81 -24.29
N ILE A 172 23.62 19.54 -23.62
CA ILE A 172 23.52 18.43 -22.67
C ILE A 172 23.49 17.12 -23.48
N MET A 173 24.50 16.28 -23.27
CA MET A 173 24.56 14.95 -23.87
C MET A 173 23.73 13.97 -23.07
N GLU A 174 22.89 13.21 -23.75
CA GLU A 174 22.06 12.15 -23.18
C GLU A 174 22.88 11.18 -22.32
N LYS A 175 24.04 10.71 -22.80
CA LYS A 175 24.92 9.80 -22.04
C LYS A 175 25.28 10.31 -20.64
N LYS A 176 25.46 11.63 -20.48
CA LYS A 176 25.82 12.23 -19.18
C LYS A 176 24.62 12.26 -18.26
N LEU A 177 23.45 12.61 -18.81
CA LEU A 177 22.20 12.69 -18.06
C LEU A 177 21.76 11.32 -17.57
N VAL A 178 21.71 10.32 -18.46
CA VAL A 178 21.24 8.97 -18.10
C VAL A 178 22.18 8.28 -17.11
N LEU A 179 23.49 8.52 -17.22
CA LEU A 179 24.47 8.01 -16.25
C LEU A 179 24.30 8.63 -14.86
N ASP A 180 24.03 9.94 -14.77
CA ASP A 180 23.76 10.60 -13.50
C ASP A 180 22.47 10.06 -12.86
N ILE A 181 21.39 9.93 -13.63
CA ILE A 181 20.12 9.35 -13.17
C ILE A 181 20.35 7.91 -12.68
N ALA A 182 21.04 7.08 -13.47
CA ALA A 182 21.35 5.70 -13.12
C ALA A 182 22.09 5.59 -11.78
N ARG A 183 23.09 6.46 -11.54
CA ARG A 183 23.84 6.49 -10.27
C ARG A 183 22.95 6.89 -9.08
N ARG A 184 22.05 7.85 -9.26
CA ARG A 184 21.09 8.26 -8.21
C ARG A 184 20.12 7.14 -7.89
N VAL A 185 19.55 6.50 -8.91
CA VAL A 185 18.65 5.33 -8.76
C VAL A 185 19.37 4.18 -8.06
N ARG A 186 20.58 3.82 -8.51
CA ARG A 186 21.44 2.80 -7.86
C ARG A 186 21.61 3.10 -6.38
N THR A 187 21.95 4.33 -6.04
CA THR A 187 22.15 4.76 -4.65
C THR A 187 20.89 4.59 -3.80
N ILE A 188 19.73 4.99 -4.33
CA ILE A 188 18.44 4.84 -3.63
C ILE A 188 18.12 3.36 -3.43
N LEU A 189 18.26 2.52 -4.45
CA LEU A 189 17.97 1.09 -4.37
C LEU A 189 18.89 0.37 -3.37
N ILE A 190 20.21 0.64 -3.39
CA ILE A 190 21.17 0.08 -2.42
C ILE A 190 20.82 0.50 -1.00
N ARG A 191 20.48 1.78 -0.77
CA ARG A 191 20.01 2.28 0.55
C ARG A 191 18.76 1.57 1.04
N ASN A 192 17.94 1.02 0.15
CA ASN A 192 16.76 0.23 0.47
C ASN A 192 17.04 -1.30 0.54
N GLY A 193 18.31 -1.72 0.56
CA GLY A 193 18.70 -3.12 0.68
C GLY A 193 18.51 -3.95 -0.58
N ILE A 194 18.33 -3.31 -1.73
CA ILE A 194 18.15 -3.98 -3.02
C ILE A 194 19.51 -4.16 -3.69
N LYS A 195 19.79 -5.38 -4.17
CA LYS A 195 21.01 -5.67 -4.95
C LYS A 195 20.87 -5.05 -6.33
N VAL A 196 21.85 -4.22 -6.71
CA VAL A 196 21.87 -3.54 -8.01
C VAL A 196 23.22 -3.79 -8.68
N ARG A 197 23.18 -4.08 -9.99
CA ARG A 197 24.36 -4.08 -10.87
C ARG A 197 24.31 -2.86 -11.77
#